data_AF-M1CMD3-F1
#
_entry.id   AF-M1CMD3-F1
#
_cell.length_a   1.000
_cell.length_b   1.000
_cell.length_c   1.000
_cell.angle_alpha   90.00
_cell.angle_beta   90.00
_cell.angle_gamma   90.00
#
_symmetry.space_group_name_H-M   'P 1'
#
loop_
_entity.id
_entity.type
_entity.pdbx_description
1 polymer ?
#
loop_
_entity_poly.entity_id
_entity_poly.type
_entity_poly.pdbx_seq_one_letter_code
_entity_poly.pdbx_strand_id
1 'polypeptide(L)'
;MAVMDAADSEDGGKSLMTEMTPYEAEAVIANLVKSWISTRVDRLKEWVTRNLQQEIWNPRANKERVAPSGVEVLRSIDETFEAFFLLPIPMHPALLPELKNGLDRCLQNYILKAISGCGSRSTFVPTMPALTRCSTGSKFRVFRKKERPPMVSYRKSQSGTTNGDDSFSIPQLCVRINTLHSIRKELDVLEKRTISQLRDNTRVHDDNIVDGLGKCFELSVASCLEGIQQLSEAISYKIIFHELRHIFWDYVYVADVSSSRIEPFLQELENNLEIISATVHDRVRTRVITNVMKASFDGFLLILLAGGPSRAFSLADAAIIDEDLKFLMDLFWSDGDGLPTDLIDKFSATLKGILPLFHTDTAILIEQLEHATEDNLGTSAKSRLPLPPTSGNWSPTELSTIMRVLCYRNDKIATKFLKKKYNLPKKL
;
A
#
# COMPACT_ATOMS: atom_id res chain seq x y z
N MET A 1 41.27 -34.87 26.29
CA MET A 1 42.64 -34.84 26.86
C MET A 1 42.99 -36.10 27.67
N ALA A 2 42.22 -37.19 27.58
CA ALA A 2 42.50 -38.47 28.26
C ALA A 2 43.28 -39.49 27.40
N VAL A 3 43.64 -39.12 26.17
CA VAL A 3 44.29 -40.04 25.21
C VAL A 3 45.82 -40.02 25.33
N MET A 4 46.40 -38.98 25.97
CA MET A 4 47.86 -38.84 26.03
C MET A 4 48.51 -39.53 27.23
N ASP A 5 47.76 -39.94 28.25
CA ASP A 5 48.29 -40.67 29.42
C ASP A 5 48.12 -42.19 29.35
N ALA A 6 47.52 -42.72 28.27
CA ALA A 6 47.35 -44.17 28.06
C ALA A 6 48.52 -44.81 27.30
N ALA A 7 49.64 -44.09 27.13
CA ALA A 7 50.78 -44.55 26.35
C ALA A 7 51.51 -45.75 26.99
N ASP A 8 51.48 -45.89 28.32
CA ASP A 8 52.26 -46.87 29.08
C ASP A 8 51.42 -47.96 29.79
N SER A 9 50.21 -48.28 29.30
CA SER A 9 49.43 -49.42 29.81
C SER A 9 49.54 -50.63 28.86
N GLU A 10 50.26 -51.68 29.30
CA GLU A 10 50.35 -53.00 28.65
C GLU A 10 49.18 -53.95 29.01
N ASP A 11 48.19 -53.49 29.77
CA ASP A 11 46.95 -54.24 29.99
C ASP A 11 45.94 -53.93 28.86
N GLY A 12 45.11 -54.90 28.47
CA GLY A 12 44.28 -54.95 27.25
C GLY A 12 43.25 -53.82 27.02
N GLY A 13 43.37 -52.67 27.70
CA GLY A 13 42.53 -51.49 27.55
C GLY A 13 42.57 -50.83 26.16
N LYS A 14 43.65 -50.99 25.38
CA LYS A 14 43.70 -50.52 23.98
C LYS A 14 42.69 -51.26 23.08
N SER A 15 42.47 -52.55 23.32
CA SER A 15 41.45 -53.34 22.61
C SER A 15 40.04 -52.93 23.04
N LEU A 16 39.84 -52.69 24.35
CA LEU A 16 38.54 -52.32 24.90
C LEU A 16 38.09 -50.90 24.49
N MET A 17 39.02 -49.93 24.40
CA MET A 17 38.73 -48.58 23.90
C MET A 17 38.41 -48.56 22.39
N THR A 18 38.86 -49.56 21.64
CA THR A 18 38.57 -49.67 20.19
C THR A 18 37.25 -50.41 19.93
N GLU A 19 36.79 -51.24 20.87
CA GLU A 19 35.47 -51.90 20.83
C GLU A 19 34.31 -51.04 21.35
N MET A 20 34.59 -49.92 22.03
CA MET A 20 33.55 -48.96 22.41
C MET A 20 33.10 -48.17 21.18
N THR A 21 31.85 -48.38 20.75
CA THR A 21 31.20 -47.46 19.82
C THR A 21 31.31 -46.04 20.40
N PRO A 22 31.83 -45.06 19.64
CA PRO A 22 31.93 -43.69 20.13
C PRO A 22 30.52 -43.24 20.53
N TYR A 23 30.34 -42.91 21.81
CA TYR A 23 29.06 -42.44 22.32
C TYR A 23 28.61 -41.27 21.43
N GLU A 24 27.44 -41.40 20.79
CA GLU A 24 26.88 -40.42 19.84
C GLU A 24 26.43 -39.12 20.54
N ALA A 25 27.19 -38.65 21.54
CA ALA A 25 26.94 -37.42 22.29
C ALA A 25 26.66 -36.24 21.36
N GLU A 26 27.41 -36.10 20.27
CA GLU A 26 27.19 -35.00 19.32
C GLU A 26 25.82 -35.08 18.65
N ALA A 27 25.36 -36.28 18.27
CA ALA A 27 24.03 -36.48 17.69
C ALA A 27 22.92 -36.23 18.73
N VAL A 28 23.11 -36.72 19.97
CA VAL A 28 22.18 -36.47 21.08
C VAL A 28 22.10 -34.98 21.40
N ILE A 29 23.23 -34.30 21.54
CA ILE A 29 23.28 -32.85 21.79
C ILE A 29 22.66 -32.10 20.61
N ALA A 30 22.96 -32.45 19.36
CA ALA A 30 22.34 -31.82 18.20
C ALA A 30 20.81 -31.95 18.24
N ASN A 31 20.29 -33.14 18.56
CA ASN A 31 18.84 -33.36 18.68
C ASN A 31 18.21 -32.57 19.83
N LEU A 32 18.91 -32.46 20.97
CA LEU A 32 18.47 -31.61 22.09
C LEU A 32 18.44 -30.13 21.70
N VAL A 33 19.46 -29.64 20.98
CA VAL A 33 19.51 -28.25 20.50
C VAL A 33 18.41 -28.00 19.46
N LYS A 34 18.14 -28.94 18.55
CA LYS A 34 17.00 -28.84 17.61
C LYS A 34 15.66 -28.78 18.33
N SER A 35 15.47 -29.63 19.35
CA SER A 35 14.26 -29.59 20.19
C SER A 35 14.13 -28.26 20.94
N TRP A 36 15.25 -27.71 21.43
CA TRP A 36 15.30 -26.38 22.03
C TRP A 36 14.96 -25.28 21.02
N ILE A 37 15.53 -25.30 19.81
CA ILE A 37 15.22 -24.36 18.72
C ILE A 37 13.72 -24.39 18.43
N SER A 38 13.16 -25.58 18.19
CA SER A 38 11.73 -25.77 17.92
C SER A 38 10.86 -25.16 19.04
N THR A 39 11.19 -25.46 20.31
CA THR A 39 10.48 -24.92 21.47
C THR A 39 10.56 -23.39 21.54
N ARG A 40 11.71 -22.79 21.23
CA ARG A 40 11.89 -21.33 21.22
C ARG A 40 11.08 -20.67 20.12
N VAL A 41 11.10 -21.23 18.92
CA VAL A 41 10.37 -20.75 17.74
C VAL A 41 8.85 -20.84 17.98
N ASP A 42 8.36 -21.96 18.51
CA ASP A 42 6.93 -22.14 18.80
C ASP A 42 6.42 -21.15 19.86
N ARG A 43 7.19 -20.96 20.94
CA ARG A 43 6.86 -19.96 21.97
C ARG A 43 6.83 -18.54 21.41
N LEU A 44 7.79 -18.19 20.56
CA LEU A 44 7.82 -16.88 19.91
C LEU A 44 6.60 -16.69 19.00
N LYS A 45 6.23 -17.70 18.22
CA LYS A 45 5.07 -17.67 17.33
C LYS A 45 3.75 -17.47 18.08
N GLU A 46 3.56 -18.17 19.20
CA GLU A 46 2.41 -18.00 20.08
C GLU A 46 2.39 -16.60 20.72
N TRP A 47 3.54 -16.14 21.19
CA TRP A 47 3.70 -14.81 21.77
C TRP A 47 3.36 -13.71 20.75
N VAL A 48 3.90 -13.79 19.53
CA VAL A 48 3.62 -12.86 18.42
C VAL A 48 2.13 -12.80 18.14
N THR A 49 1.46 -13.97 18.09
CA THR A 49 0.03 -14.04 17.79
C THR A 49 -0.80 -13.36 18.89
N ARG A 50 -0.47 -13.58 20.16
CA ARG A 50 -1.20 -12.97 21.28
C ARG A 50 -0.95 -11.46 21.38
N ASN A 51 0.28 -11.00 21.18
CA ASN A 51 0.62 -9.58 21.31
C ASN A 51 0.03 -8.76 20.18
N LEU A 52 0.04 -9.27 18.94
CA LEU A 52 -0.59 -8.57 17.82
C LEU A 52 -2.11 -8.39 17.98
N GLN A 53 -2.79 -9.32 18.67
CA GLN A 53 -4.22 -9.16 18.99
C GLN A 53 -4.48 -8.05 20.00
N GLN A 54 -3.49 -7.70 20.82
CA GLN A 54 -3.58 -6.66 21.86
C GLN A 54 -2.92 -5.35 21.42
N GLU A 55 -2.30 -5.30 20.24
CA GLU A 55 -1.57 -4.13 19.77
C GLU A 55 -2.53 -3.03 19.30
N ILE A 56 -2.38 -1.85 19.90
CA ILE A 56 -3.25 -0.68 19.69
C ILE A 56 -2.66 0.26 18.63
N TRP A 57 -1.39 0.08 18.26
CA TRP A 57 -0.71 0.89 17.23
C TRP A 57 -0.66 2.38 17.59
N ASN A 58 -0.40 2.69 18.86
CA ASN A 58 -0.46 4.06 19.37
C ASN A 58 0.71 4.93 18.85
N PRO A 59 0.45 6.03 18.11
CA PRO A 59 1.50 6.91 17.58
C PRO A 59 2.26 7.69 18.66
N ARG A 60 1.79 7.67 19.90
CA ARG A 60 2.42 8.32 21.06
C ARG A 60 3.21 7.35 21.94
N ALA A 61 3.29 6.06 21.57
CA ALA A 61 3.94 5.04 22.40
C ALA A 61 5.43 5.32 22.63
N ASN A 62 6.14 5.86 21.64
CA ASN A 62 7.55 6.22 21.73
C ASN A 62 7.91 7.32 20.71
N LYS A 63 9.13 7.85 20.81
CA LYS A 63 9.63 8.92 19.94
C LYS A 63 9.68 8.52 18.46
N GLU A 64 9.98 7.25 18.18
CA GLU A 64 10.07 6.71 16.81
C GLU A 64 8.71 6.36 16.21
N ARG A 65 7.64 6.41 17.02
CA ARG A 65 6.26 6.06 16.65
C ARG A 65 6.18 4.66 16.03
N VAL A 66 6.87 3.73 16.66
CA VAL A 66 6.93 2.28 16.33
C VAL A 66 6.07 1.52 17.33
N ALA A 67 5.47 0.40 16.91
CA ALA A 67 4.69 -0.45 17.81
C ALA A 67 5.61 -1.12 18.85
N PRO A 68 5.26 -1.10 20.16
CA PRO A 68 6.02 -1.80 21.19
C PRO A 68 6.18 -3.29 20.90
N SER A 69 5.16 -3.95 20.34
CA SER A 69 5.26 -5.36 19.94
C SER A 69 6.33 -5.63 18.88
N GLY A 70 6.60 -4.66 18.00
CA GLY A 70 7.65 -4.74 16.98
C GLY A 70 9.06 -4.66 17.58
N VAL A 71 9.25 -3.84 18.61
CA VAL A 71 10.52 -3.77 19.35
C VAL A 71 10.76 -5.07 20.12
N GLU A 72 9.72 -5.58 20.75
CA GLU A 72 9.79 -6.74 21.63
C GLU A 72 10.00 -8.07 20.87
N VAL A 73 9.42 -8.20 19.66
CA VAL A 73 9.70 -9.38 18.80
C VAL A 73 11.16 -9.38 18.35
N LEU A 74 11.74 -8.23 18.01
CA LEU A 74 13.16 -8.11 17.63
C LEU A 74 14.06 -8.42 18.82
N ARG A 75 13.75 -7.90 20.01
CA ARG A 75 14.47 -8.22 21.25
C ARG A 75 14.45 -9.72 21.54
N SER A 76 13.30 -10.37 21.39
CA SER A 76 13.16 -11.82 21.60
C SER A 76 13.98 -12.64 20.60
N ILE A 77 14.06 -12.19 19.35
CA ILE A 77 14.90 -12.78 18.31
C ILE A 77 16.39 -12.63 18.67
N ASP A 78 16.81 -11.44 19.06
CA ASP A 78 18.19 -11.13 19.46
C ASP A 78 18.62 -11.99 20.65
N GLU A 79 17.79 -12.06 21.70
CA GLU A 79 18.04 -12.90 22.88
C GLU A 79 18.13 -14.39 22.54
N THR A 80 17.39 -14.83 21.53
CA THR A 80 17.45 -16.23 21.08
C THR A 80 18.77 -16.52 20.35
N PHE A 81 19.27 -15.59 19.54
CA PHE A 81 20.60 -15.73 18.93
C PHE A 81 21.72 -15.70 19.97
N GLU A 82 21.68 -14.75 20.90
CA GLU A 82 22.68 -14.68 21.97
C GLU A 82 22.68 -15.97 22.79
N ALA A 83 21.50 -16.46 23.20
CA ALA A 83 21.39 -17.73 23.91
C ALA A 83 21.90 -18.93 23.09
N PHE A 84 21.69 -18.94 21.77
CA PHE A 84 22.21 -19.98 20.89
C PHE A 84 23.73 -19.96 20.85
N PHE A 85 24.36 -18.82 20.56
CA PHE A 85 25.83 -18.73 20.47
C PHE A 85 26.55 -18.92 21.81
N LEU A 86 25.87 -18.72 22.94
CA LEU A 86 26.40 -19.05 24.27
C LEU A 86 26.44 -20.56 24.56
N LEU A 87 25.77 -21.40 23.78
CA LEU A 87 25.85 -22.85 23.96
C LEU A 87 27.28 -23.34 23.65
N PRO A 88 27.92 -24.11 24.55
CA PRO A 88 29.27 -24.61 24.35
C PRO A 88 29.27 -25.84 23.42
N ILE A 89 28.86 -25.66 22.15
CA ILE A 89 28.73 -26.72 21.15
C ILE A 89 29.53 -26.38 19.88
N PRO A 90 30.15 -27.38 19.21
CA PRO A 90 30.84 -27.14 17.94
C PRO A 90 29.87 -27.06 16.73
N MET A 91 28.62 -27.51 16.88
CA MET A 91 27.66 -27.65 15.78
C MET A 91 26.91 -26.36 15.39
N HIS A 92 27.35 -25.18 15.86
CA HIS A 92 26.71 -23.89 15.53
C HIS A 92 26.46 -23.71 14.03
N PRO A 93 27.44 -23.93 13.14
CA PRO A 93 27.22 -23.72 11.70
C PRO A 93 26.16 -24.65 11.10
N ALA A 94 26.05 -25.88 11.62
CA ALA A 94 25.11 -26.88 11.12
C ALA A 94 23.67 -26.65 11.60
N LEU A 95 23.50 -26.08 12.80
CA LEU A 95 22.20 -25.87 13.45
C LEU A 95 21.63 -24.46 13.22
N LEU A 96 22.49 -23.49 12.91
CA LEU A 96 22.10 -22.11 12.69
C LEU A 96 21.07 -21.92 11.55
N PRO A 97 21.13 -22.63 10.41
CA PRO A 97 20.11 -22.51 9.36
C PRO A 97 18.70 -22.83 9.87
N GLU A 98 18.57 -23.83 10.74
CA GLU A 98 17.28 -24.25 11.31
C GLU A 98 16.71 -23.16 12.21
N LEU A 99 17.55 -22.58 13.09
CA LEU A 99 17.16 -21.45 13.93
C LEU A 99 16.76 -20.23 13.11
N LYS A 100 17.60 -19.83 12.14
CA LYS A 100 17.35 -18.67 11.26
C LYS A 100 16.03 -18.80 10.52
N ASN A 101 15.78 -19.95 9.90
CA ASN A 101 14.54 -20.20 9.17
C ASN A 101 13.32 -20.15 10.09
N GLY A 102 13.43 -20.68 11.31
CA GLY A 102 12.35 -20.64 12.30
C GLY A 102 12.02 -19.20 12.74
N LEU A 103 13.05 -18.41 13.06
CA LEU A 103 12.89 -17.02 13.49
C LEU A 103 12.41 -16.12 12.34
N ASP A 104 12.94 -16.30 11.13
CA ASP A 104 12.52 -15.55 9.94
C ASP A 104 11.05 -15.78 9.63
N ARG A 105 10.57 -17.03 9.66
CA ARG A 105 9.13 -17.32 9.49
C ARG A 105 8.27 -16.73 10.59
N CYS A 106 8.75 -16.69 11.84
CA CYS A 106 8.01 -16.06 12.93
C CYS A 106 7.86 -14.55 12.73
N LEU A 107 8.94 -13.88 12.34
CA LEU A 107 8.94 -12.45 12.07
C LEU A 107 8.15 -12.11 10.81
N GLN A 108 8.26 -12.91 9.75
CA GLN A 108 7.42 -12.79 8.56
C GLN A 108 5.94 -12.88 8.93
N ASN A 109 5.54 -13.85 9.76
CA ASN A 109 4.17 -13.96 10.23
C ASN A 109 3.74 -12.75 11.07
N TYR A 110 4.63 -12.15 11.87
CA TYR A 110 4.36 -10.88 12.54
C TYR A 110 4.04 -9.78 11.51
N ILE A 111 4.89 -9.62 10.50
CA ILE A 111 4.77 -8.60 9.44
C ILE A 111 3.45 -8.76 8.68
N LEU A 112 3.15 -9.98 8.22
CA LEU A 112 1.92 -10.26 7.46
C LEU A 112 0.66 -9.99 8.30
N LYS A 113 0.67 -10.38 9.58
CA LYS A 113 -0.45 -10.09 10.49
C LYS A 113 -0.60 -8.60 10.79
N ALA A 114 0.51 -7.86 10.91
CA ALA A 114 0.50 -6.41 11.11
C ALA A 114 -0.13 -5.65 9.94
N ILE A 115 -0.04 -6.18 8.72
CA ILE A 115 -0.64 -5.60 7.49
C ILE A 115 -2.09 -6.07 7.31
N SER A 116 -2.45 -7.25 7.82
CA SER A 116 -3.76 -7.84 7.60
C SER A 116 -4.90 -6.93 8.07
N GLY A 117 -5.97 -6.85 7.28
CA GLY A 117 -7.13 -5.99 7.56
C GLY A 117 -6.95 -4.49 7.25
N CYS A 118 -5.75 -4.02 6.87
CA CYS A 118 -5.52 -2.61 6.55
C CYS A 118 -6.18 -2.13 5.23
N GLY A 119 -6.79 -3.04 4.48
CA GLY A 119 -7.41 -2.78 3.19
C GLY A 119 -6.38 -2.68 2.05
N SER A 120 -6.90 -2.41 0.86
CA SER A 120 -6.14 -2.21 -0.37
C SER A 120 -6.83 -1.16 -1.24
N ARG A 121 -6.22 -0.78 -2.37
CA ARG A 121 -6.86 0.10 -3.38
C ARG A 121 -8.28 -0.31 -3.71
N SER A 122 -8.52 -1.59 -3.99
CA SER A 122 -9.85 -2.11 -4.36
C SER A 122 -10.86 -2.10 -3.22
N THR A 123 -10.40 -1.96 -1.97
CA THR A 123 -11.28 -1.88 -0.78
C THR A 123 -11.95 -0.52 -0.69
N PHE A 124 -11.26 0.55 -1.09
CA PHE A 124 -11.72 1.93 -0.88
C PHE A 124 -12.27 2.59 -2.14
N VAL A 125 -11.75 2.23 -3.33
CA VAL A 125 -12.20 2.86 -4.58
C VAL A 125 -13.67 2.52 -4.86
N PRO A 126 -14.53 3.52 -5.16
CA PRO A 126 -15.93 3.28 -5.44
C PRO A 126 -16.12 2.48 -6.73
N THR A 127 -17.14 1.63 -6.74
CA THR A 127 -17.53 0.89 -7.95
C THR A 127 -17.92 1.87 -9.06
N MET A 128 -17.39 1.64 -10.26
CA MET A 128 -17.72 2.47 -11.42
C MET A 128 -19.23 2.46 -11.68
N PRO A 129 -19.89 3.63 -11.77
CA PRO A 129 -21.30 3.70 -12.09
C PRO A 129 -21.55 3.28 -13.54
N ALA A 130 -22.75 2.77 -13.80
CA ALA A 130 -23.18 2.45 -15.15
C ALA A 130 -23.27 3.72 -16.01
N LEU A 131 -22.93 3.57 -17.30
CA LEU A 131 -22.89 4.69 -18.23
C LEU A 131 -24.30 5.26 -18.46
N THR A 132 -24.41 6.56 -18.28
CA THR A 132 -25.62 7.35 -18.55
C THR A 132 -25.26 8.54 -19.42
N ARG A 133 -26.24 9.11 -20.11
CA ARG A 133 -26.06 10.37 -20.86
C ARG A 133 -26.69 11.54 -20.12
N CYS A 134 -26.11 12.73 -20.25
CA CYS A 134 -26.63 13.93 -19.62
C CYS A 134 -28.10 14.26 -19.98
N SER A 135 -28.79 14.86 -19.02
CA SER A 135 -30.12 15.43 -19.21
C SER A 135 -30.01 16.88 -19.69
N THR A 136 -29.68 17.11 -20.96
CA THR A 136 -29.71 18.47 -21.53
C THR A 136 -31.15 18.99 -21.60
N GLY A 137 -31.47 20.07 -20.89
CA GLY A 137 -32.68 20.87 -21.13
C GLY A 137 -33.69 21.03 -20.00
N SER A 138 -33.39 20.72 -18.74
CA SER A 138 -34.22 21.25 -17.64
C SER A 138 -33.55 22.50 -17.10
N LYS A 139 -34.30 23.61 -17.05
CA LYS A 139 -33.94 24.85 -16.35
C LYS A 139 -33.89 24.61 -14.83
N PHE A 140 -32.99 23.73 -14.37
CA PHE A 140 -32.68 23.58 -12.95
C PHE A 140 -31.91 24.77 -12.38
N ARG A 141 -31.68 25.83 -13.15
CA ARG A 141 -31.27 27.14 -12.60
C ARG A 141 -32.38 27.88 -11.83
N VAL A 142 -33.66 27.48 -11.91
CA VAL A 142 -34.77 28.27 -11.31
C VAL A 142 -35.75 27.49 -10.42
N PHE A 143 -35.80 26.15 -10.47
CA PHE A 143 -36.74 25.35 -9.67
C PHE A 143 -36.11 24.18 -8.89
N ARG A 144 -34.89 24.38 -8.38
CA ARG A 144 -34.65 23.92 -7.01
C ARG A 144 -34.82 25.14 -6.13
N LYS A 145 -35.87 25.11 -5.32
CA LYS A 145 -35.99 25.91 -4.10
C LYS A 145 -34.59 26.03 -3.51
N LYS A 146 -34.21 27.23 -3.06
CA LYS A 146 -33.03 27.51 -2.25
C LYS A 146 -33.10 26.76 -0.91
N GLU A 147 -33.33 25.47 -0.95
CA GLU A 147 -32.74 24.56 0.01
C GLU A 147 -31.26 24.67 -0.34
N ARG A 148 -30.56 25.51 0.43
CA ARG A 148 -29.16 25.23 0.74
C ARG A 148 -29.07 23.69 0.80
N PRO A 149 -28.14 23.01 0.11
CA PRO A 149 -27.79 21.67 0.59
C PRO A 149 -27.65 21.87 2.09
N PRO A 150 -28.36 21.10 2.96
CA PRO A 150 -28.30 21.36 4.39
C PRO A 150 -26.83 21.54 4.63
N MET A 151 -26.42 22.74 5.09
CA MET A 151 -25.04 23.03 5.46
C MET A 151 -24.69 21.76 6.18
N VAL A 152 -23.89 20.90 5.54
CA VAL A 152 -23.61 19.59 6.13
C VAL A 152 -22.91 20.09 7.35
N SER A 153 -23.63 20.03 8.47
CA SER A 153 -23.18 20.62 9.71
C SER A 153 -21.76 20.13 9.78
N TYR A 154 -20.81 21.06 9.86
CA TYR A 154 -19.42 20.76 10.19
C TYR A 154 -19.45 20.09 11.56
N ARG A 155 -19.93 18.86 11.57
CA ARG A 155 -19.61 17.83 12.49
C ARG A 155 -18.39 17.28 11.79
N LYS A 156 -17.21 17.68 12.28
CA LYS A 156 -16.16 16.70 12.54
C LYS A 156 -16.87 15.39 12.79
N SER A 157 -16.58 14.35 12.03
CA SER A 157 -17.09 13.00 12.26
C SER A 157 -16.77 12.60 13.72
N GLN A 158 -17.57 13.08 14.66
CA GLN A 158 -17.85 12.38 15.89
C GLN A 158 -18.76 11.27 15.42
N SER A 159 -18.14 10.17 15.01
CA SER A 159 -18.71 8.84 15.04
C SER A 159 -19.11 8.55 16.50
N GLY A 160 -20.22 9.14 16.92
CA GLY A 160 -20.89 8.77 18.15
C GLY A 160 -21.61 7.46 17.92
N THR A 161 -21.13 6.42 18.60
CA THR A 161 -21.79 5.13 18.89
C THR A 161 -21.82 4.06 17.79
N THR A 162 -20.67 3.41 17.60
CA THR A 162 -20.47 2.07 18.16
C THR A 162 -19.08 2.02 18.78
N ASN A 163 -18.98 1.53 20.01
CA ASN A 163 -17.71 1.17 20.65
C ASN A 163 -17.06 0.03 19.84
N GLY A 164 -16.39 0.39 18.75
CA GLY A 164 -15.53 -0.46 17.95
C GLY A 164 -14.24 0.31 17.73
N ASP A 165 -13.19 -0.14 18.41
CA ASP A 165 -11.83 0.37 18.30
C ASP A 165 -11.45 0.48 16.82
N ASP A 166 -11.34 1.70 16.30
CA ASP A 166 -11.11 1.96 14.87
C ASP A 166 -9.63 1.71 14.56
N SER A 167 -9.21 0.45 14.71
CA SER A 167 -7.83 -0.10 14.70
C SER A 167 -7.04 0.12 13.40
N PHE A 168 -7.56 0.95 12.50
CA PHE A 168 -7.00 1.29 11.20
C PHE A 168 -7.06 2.80 10.92
N SER A 169 -7.09 3.64 11.94
CA SER A 169 -6.95 5.10 11.75
C SER A 169 -5.64 5.45 11.01
N ILE A 170 -5.60 6.61 10.33
CA ILE A 170 -4.40 7.04 9.58
C ILE A 170 -3.14 7.02 10.45
N PRO A 171 -3.13 7.58 11.67
CA PRO A 171 -1.94 7.52 12.53
C PRO A 171 -1.51 6.10 12.89
N GLN A 172 -2.46 5.17 13.12
CA GLN A 172 -2.13 3.77 13.42
C GLN A 172 -1.52 3.06 12.21
N LEU A 173 -2.02 3.33 11.00
CA LEU A 173 -1.41 2.81 9.77
C LEU A 173 0.00 3.40 9.56
N CYS A 174 0.24 4.66 9.90
CA CYS A 174 1.57 5.26 9.91
C CYS A 174 2.52 4.55 10.90
N VAL A 175 2.05 4.19 12.10
CA VAL A 175 2.83 3.41 13.08
C VAL A 175 3.19 2.03 12.53
N ARG A 176 2.28 1.35 11.83
CA ARG A 176 2.58 0.08 11.14
C ARG A 176 3.71 0.24 10.12
N ILE A 177 3.65 1.27 9.27
CA ILE A 177 4.72 1.58 8.30
C ILE A 177 6.05 1.81 9.01
N ASN A 178 6.06 2.62 10.08
CA ASN A 178 7.27 2.89 10.86
C ASN A 178 7.83 1.61 11.49
N THR A 179 6.95 0.74 11.97
CA THR A 179 7.32 -0.54 12.58
C THR A 179 8.00 -1.45 11.56
N LEU A 180 7.45 -1.59 10.36
CA LEU A 180 8.09 -2.37 9.30
C LEU A 180 9.43 -1.76 8.86
N HIS A 181 9.52 -0.43 8.83
CA HIS A 181 10.77 0.27 8.54
C HIS A 181 11.84 0.00 9.60
N SER A 182 11.45 0.08 10.88
CA SER A 182 12.31 -0.18 12.04
C SER A 182 12.78 -1.64 12.03
N ILE A 183 11.88 -2.61 11.85
CA ILE A 183 12.23 -4.03 11.71
C ILE A 183 13.26 -4.22 10.62
N ARG A 184 13.04 -3.67 9.42
CA ARG A 184 14.01 -3.80 8.31
C ARG A 184 15.39 -3.26 8.68
N LYS A 185 15.46 -2.11 9.36
CA LYS A 185 16.72 -1.49 9.78
C LYS A 185 17.45 -2.36 10.82
N GLU A 186 16.73 -2.91 11.79
CA GLU A 186 17.33 -3.76 12.84
C GLU A 186 17.75 -5.14 12.31
N LEU A 187 17.07 -5.66 11.29
CA LEU A 187 17.49 -6.89 10.61
C LEU A 187 18.89 -6.76 9.96
N ASP A 188 19.19 -5.61 9.34
CA ASP A 188 20.53 -5.34 8.78
C ASP A 188 21.63 -5.38 9.87
N VAL A 189 21.29 -5.01 11.11
CA VAL A 189 22.20 -5.02 12.26
C VAL A 189 22.37 -6.44 12.81
N LEU A 190 21.28 -7.18 12.96
CA LEU A 190 21.26 -8.58 13.38
C LEU A 190 22.06 -9.48 12.43
N GLU A 191 21.93 -9.29 11.12
CA GLU A 191 22.67 -10.05 10.11
C GLU A 191 24.19 -9.85 10.28
N LYS A 192 24.65 -8.61 10.40
CA LYS A 192 26.07 -8.28 10.61
C LYS A 192 26.62 -8.88 11.91
N ARG A 193 25.84 -8.83 12.99
CA ARG A 193 26.23 -9.43 14.27
C ARG A 193 26.35 -10.94 14.15
N THR A 194 25.39 -11.59 13.50
CA THR A 194 25.39 -13.04 13.28
C THR A 194 26.61 -13.48 12.48
N ILE A 195 26.99 -12.73 11.44
CA ILE A 195 28.21 -12.98 10.66
C ILE A 195 29.46 -12.89 11.55
N SER A 196 29.53 -11.88 12.43
CA SER A 196 30.66 -11.73 13.37
C SER A 196 30.75 -12.93 14.33
N GLN A 197 29.64 -13.30 14.97
CA GLN A 197 29.59 -14.42 15.93
C GLN A 197 29.91 -15.76 15.25
N LEU A 198 29.48 -15.96 14.00
CA LEU A 198 29.86 -17.11 13.19
C LEU A 198 31.38 -17.15 12.95
N ARG A 199 31.99 -16.02 12.59
CA ARG A 199 33.43 -15.92 12.32
C ARG A 199 34.26 -16.29 13.56
N ASP A 200 33.83 -15.82 14.73
CA ASP A 200 34.50 -16.10 16.01
C ASP A 200 34.40 -17.59 16.41
N ASN A 201 33.25 -18.22 16.17
CA ASN A 201 33.00 -19.61 16.58
C ASN A 201 33.54 -20.65 15.59
N THR A 202 33.60 -20.35 14.30
CA THR A 202 33.79 -21.39 13.28
C THR A 202 35.26 -21.70 13.00
N ARG A 203 36.24 -20.82 13.32
CA ARG A 203 37.67 -20.96 12.93
C ARG A 203 37.92 -21.29 11.43
N VAL A 204 36.89 -21.23 10.59
CA VAL A 204 36.94 -21.55 9.17
C VAL A 204 37.31 -20.26 8.42
N HIS A 205 38.43 -20.31 7.69
CA HIS A 205 38.93 -19.21 6.86
C HIS A 205 38.25 -19.11 5.48
N ASP A 206 37.12 -19.80 5.27
CA ASP A 206 36.35 -19.70 4.03
C ASP A 206 35.25 -18.63 4.16
N ASP A 207 35.59 -17.41 3.74
CA ASP A 207 34.71 -16.25 3.79
C ASP A 207 33.40 -16.46 2.99
N ASN A 208 33.39 -17.30 1.95
CA ASN A 208 32.21 -17.52 1.11
C ASN A 208 31.14 -18.35 1.82
N ILE A 209 31.55 -19.34 2.63
CA ILE A 209 30.64 -20.18 3.41
C ILE A 209 30.03 -19.36 4.55
N VAL A 210 30.85 -18.51 5.21
CA VAL A 210 30.38 -17.64 6.30
C VAL A 210 29.43 -16.57 5.79
N ASP A 211 29.66 -16.01 4.59
CA ASP A 211 28.75 -15.04 3.97
C ASP A 211 27.40 -15.68 3.60
N GLY A 212 27.43 -16.84 2.94
CA GLY A 212 26.22 -17.58 2.58
C GLY A 212 25.42 -18.06 3.79
N LEU A 213 26.11 -18.56 4.82
CA LEU A 213 25.48 -18.95 6.07
C LEU A 213 25.05 -17.74 6.89
N GLY A 214 25.70 -16.58 6.70
CA GLY A 214 25.50 -15.33 7.41
C GLY A 214 24.20 -14.62 7.06
N LYS A 215 23.74 -14.75 5.81
CA LYS A 215 22.46 -14.20 5.34
C LYS A 215 21.30 -14.69 6.19
N CYS A 216 20.50 -13.77 6.66
CA CYS A 216 19.34 -14.02 7.51
C CYS A 216 18.15 -13.22 7.02
N PHE A 217 16.95 -13.65 7.39
CA PHE A 217 15.75 -12.83 7.33
C PHE A 217 15.32 -12.37 5.93
N GLU A 218 15.71 -13.06 4.87
CA GLU A 218 15.34 -12.70 3.49
C GLU A 218 13.82 -12.61 3.31
N LEU A 219 13.06 -13.53 3.93
CA LEU A 219 11.59 -13.53 3.86
C LEU A 219 11.02 -12.29 4.57
N SER A 220 11.51 -11.99 5.78
CA SER A 220 11.08 -10.83 6.56
C SER A 220 11.47 -9.51 5.88
N VAL A 221 12.67 -9.40 5.31
CA VAL A 221 13.10 -8.20 4.57
C VAL A 221 12.20 -7.95 3.37
N ALA A 222 11.92 -9.00 2.57
CA ALA A 222 11.02 -8.90 1.43
C ALA A 222 9.59 -8.50 1.87
N SER A 223 9.06 -9.15 2.91
CA SER A 223 7.72 -8.83 3.44
C SER A 223 7.63 -7.43 4.06
N CYS A 224 8.70 -6.90 4.66
CA CYS A 224 8.74 -5.50 5.12
C CYS A 224 8.65 -4.51 3.94
N LEU A 225 9.41 -4.74 2.87
CA LEU A 225 9.39 -3.87 1.68
C LEU A 225 8.02 -3.87 1.01
N GLU A 226 7.45 -5.05 0.82
CA GLU A 226 6.11 -5.21 0.25
C GLU A 226 5.04 -4.63 1.19
N GLY A 227 5.13 -4.89 2.50
CA GLY A 227 4.20 -4.36 3.48
C GLY A 227 4.19 -2.83 3.55
N ILE A 228 5.36 -2.18 3.48
CA ILE A 228 5.45 -0.72 3.38
C ILE A 228 4.77 -0.23 2.11
N GLN A 229 4.91 -0.94 0.98
CA GLN A 229 4.23 -0.61 -0.27
C GLN A 229 2.72 -0.68 -0.13
N GLN A 230 2.21 -1.83 0.35
CA GLN A 230 0.78 -2.09 0.50
C GLN A 230 0.13 -1.10 1.47
N LEU A 231 0.76 -0.84 2.63
CA LEU A 231 0.26 0.13 3.59
C LEU A 231 0.28 1.56 3.05
N SER A 232 1.32 1.93 2.29
CA SER A 232 1.39 3.26 1.66
C SER A 232 0.22 3.45 0.68
N GLU A 233 -0.09 2.43 -0.13
CA GLU A 233 -1.23 2.44 -1.03
C GLU A 233 -2.56 2.48 -0.26
N ALA A 234 -2.74 1.60 0.73
CA ALA A 234 -3.95 1.49 1.53
C ALA A 234 -4.30 2.80 2.27
N ILE A 235 -3.32 3.43 2.94
CA ILE A 235 -3.49 4.75 3.58
C ILE A 235 -3.97 5.77 2.55
N SER A 236 -3.34 5.79 1.38
CA SER A 236 -3.63 6.79 0.35
C SER A 236 -5.07 6.69 -0.13
N TYR A 237 -5.52 5.50 -0.54
CA TYR A 237 -6.89 5.33 -1.00
C TYR A 237 -7.92 5.45 0.14
N LYS A 238 -7.55 5.11 1.39
CA LYS A 238 -8.39 5.37 2.56
C LYS A 238 -8.59 6.88 2.77
N ILE A 239 -7.54 7.69 2.73
CA ILE A 239 -7.67 9.15 2.86
C ILE A 239 -8.60 9.69 1.78
N ILE A 240 -8.38 9.33 0.52
CA ILE A 240 -9.11 9.93 -0.61
C ILE A 240 -10.58 9.47 -0.69
N PHE A 241 -10.85 8.17 -0.53
CA PHE A 241 -12.17 7.58 -0.80
C PHE A 241 -12.96 7.14 0.43
N HIS A 242 -12.36 7.19 1.62
CA HIS A 242 -13.05 6.93 2.89
C HIS A 242 -13.13 8.21 3.74
N GLU A 243 -11.99 8.79 4.14
CA GLU A 243 -11.96 9.97 5.01
C GLU A 243 -12.50 11.22 4.30
N LEU A 244 -11.95 11.54 3.13
CA LEU A 244 -12.29 12.73 2.35
C LEU A 244 -13.39 12.49 1.32
N ARG A 245 -14.03 11.32 1.36
CA ARG A 245 -15.10 10.93 0.40
C ARG A 245 -16.17 12.01 0.26
N HIS A 246 -16.61 12.54 1.39
CA HIS A 246 -17.74 13.44 1.49
C HIS A 246 -17.51 14.80 0.81
N ILE A 247 -16.27 15.30 0.82
CA ILE A 247 -15.85 16.55 0.16
C ILE A 247 -15.18 16.33 -1.20
N PHE A 248 -14.83 15.09 -1.53
CA PHE A 248 -14.19 14.74 -2.79
C PHE A 248 -15.16 14.06 -3.74
N TRP A 249 -15.47 12.78 -3.48
CA TRP A 249 -16.34 11.97 -4.33
C TRP A 249 -17.80 12.40 -4.32
N ASP A 250 -18.32 12.87 -3.17
CA ASP A 250 -19.74 13.23 -3.03
C ASP A 250 -20.00 14.74 -3.26
N TYR A 251 -18.95 15.54 -3.46
CA TYR A 251 -19.05 17.00 -3.58
C TYR A 251 -18.46 17.57 -4.88
N VAL A 252 -17.20 17.27 -5.24
CA VAL A 252 -16.51 17.93 -6.35
C VAL A 252 -17.30 17.78 -7.66
N TYR A 253 -17.62 18.91 -8.30
CA TYR A 253 -18.42 19.06 -9.52
C TYR A 253 -19.85 18.52 -9.48
N VAL A 254 -20.35 18.15 -8.30
CA VAL A 254 -21.75 17.74 -8.16
C VAL A 254 -22.65 18.94 -8.41
N ALA A 255 -23.64 18.75 -9.28
CA ALA A 255 -24.59 19.74 -9.79
C ALA A 255 -23.99 20.84 -10.69
N ASP A 256 -22.99 21.58 -10.24
CA ASP A 256 -22.36 22.68 -10.99
C ASP A 256 -20.87 22.82 -10.65
N VAL A 257 -20.05 22.91 -11.71
CA VAL A 257 -18.58 22.93 -11.62
C VAL A 257 -18.09 24.19 -10.90
N SER A 258 -18.71 25.35 -11.15
CA SER A 258 -18.28 26.62 -10.57
C SER A 258 -18.60 26.72 -9.06
N SER A 259 -19.65 26.02 -8.59
CA SER A 259 -20.04 26.07 -7.18
C SER A 259 -19.42 24.98 -6.30
N SER A 260 -18.97 23.88 -6.89
CA SER A 260 -18.50 22.68 -6.19
C SER A 260 -17.06 22.36 -6.57
N ARG A 261 -16.17 23.35 -6.37
CA ARG A 261 -14.75 23.31 -6.75
C ARG A 261 -13.90 22.46 -5.78
N ILE A 262 -12.63 22.23 -6.12
CA ILE A 262 -11.73 21.30 -5.40
C ILE A 262 -11.15 21.84 -4.07
N GLU A 263 -11.14 23.14 -3.82
CA GLU A 263 -10.38 23.77 -2.73
C GLU A 263 -10.75 23.26 -1.32
N PRO A 264 -12.04 23.01 -0.98
CA PRO A 264 -12.38 22.41 0.32
C PRO A 264 -11.72 21.05 0.54
N PHE A 265 -11.59 20.26 -0.52
CA PHE A 265 -10.87 19.00 -0.47
C PHE A 265 -9.37 19.20 -0.29
N LEU A 266 -8.76 20.17 -0.97
CA LEU A 266 -7.33 20.47 -0.82
C LEU A 266 -6.98 20.86 0.62
N GLN A 267 -7.82 21.68 1.26
CA GLN A 267 -7.62 22.10 2.65
C GLN A 267 -7.64 20.92 3.64
N GLU A 268 -8.56 19.97 3.48
CA GLU A 268 -8.59 18.79 4.36
C GLU A 268 -7.52 17.75 3.99
N LEU A 269 -7.13 17.67 2.72
CA LEU A 269 -6.02 16.85 2.28
C LEU A 269 -4.70 17.34 2.88
N GLU A 270 -4.47 18.65 2.92
CA GLU A 270 -3.31 19.27 3.56
C GLU A 270 -3.19 18.87 5.04
N ASN A 271 -4.28 18.93 5.81
CA ASN A 271 -4.30 18.45 7.21
C ASN A 271 -3.89 16.96 7.33
N ASN A 272 -4.31 16.11 6.38
CA ASN A 272 -3.91 14.70 6.36
C ASN A 272 -2.43 14.52 5.99
N LEU A 273 -1.90 15.35 5.08
CA LEU A 273 -0.48 15.37 4.73
C LEU A 273 0.38 15.84 5.90
N GLU A 274 -0.09 16.79 6.71
CA GLU A 274 0.55 17.18 7.97
C GLU A 274 0.60 16.02 8.96
N ILE A 275 -0.51 15.30 9.15
CA ILE A 275 -0.55 14.12 10.02
C ILE A 275 0.48 13.08 9.56
N ILE A 276 0.51 12.76 8.26
CA ILE A 276 1.49 11.83 7.67
C ILE A 276 2.91 12.33 7.91
N SER A 277 3.17 13.61 7.64
CA SER A 277 4.50 14.20 7.79
C SER A 277 4.97 14.16 9.23
N ALA A 278 4.06 14.45 10.17
CA ALA A 278 4.29 14.43 11.59
C ALA A 278 4.27 13.04 12.22
N THR A 279 3.94 11.95 11.51
CA THR A 279 3.95 10.58 12.08
C THR A 279 4.92 9.65 11.39
N VAL A 280 4.96 9.63 10.06
CA VAL A 280 5.81 8.72 9.28
C VAL A 280 7.28 9.13 9.33
N HIS A 281 8.16 8.15 9.43
CA HIS A 281 9.60 8.33 9.42
C HIS A 281 10.11 8.94 8.09
N ASP A 282 11.10 9.83 8.16
CA ASP A 282 11.61 10.63 7.03
C ASP A 282 11.92 9.78 5.78
N ARG A 283 12.60 8.64 5.97
CA ARG A 283 13.01 7.75 4.87
C ARG A 283 11.85 7.08 4.13
N VAL A 284 10.64 7.10 4.68
CA VAL A 284 9.44 6.49 4.07
C VAL A 284 8.38 7.54 3.74
N ARG A 285 8.42 8.72 4.35
CA ARG A 285 7.44 9.80 4.19
C ARG A 285 7.20 10.18 2.72
N THR A 286 8.26 10.44 1.96
CA THR A 286 8.14 10.82 0.54
C THR A 286 7.39 9.77 -0.26
N ARG A 287 7.59 8.48 0.04
CA ARG A 287 6.86 7.38 -0.61
C ARG A 287 5.37 7.42 -0.28
N VAL A 288 5.01 7.66 0.98
CA VAL A 288 3.60 7.74 1.39
C VAL A 288 2.92 8.93 0.72
N ILE A 289 3.52 10.13 0.79
CA ILE A 289 2.99 11.34 0.15
C ILE A 289 2.83 11.15 -1.36
N THR A 290 3.81 10.51 -2.02
CA THR A 290 3.71 10.18 -3.45
C THR A 290 2.52 9.28 -3.76
N ASN A 291 2.18 8.32 -2.89
CA ASN A 291 0.99 7.47 -3.08
C ASN A 291 -0.31 8.24 -2.82
N VAL A 292 -0.33 9.19 -1.87
CA VAL A 292 -1.48 10.08 -1.65
C VAL A 292 -1.73 10.94 -2.88
N MET A 293 -0.67 11.50 -3.48
CA MET A 293 -0.76 12.23 -4.75
C MET A 293 -1.35 11.37 -5.86
N LYS A 294 -0.83 10.15 -6.06
CA LYS A 294 -1.37 9.22 -7.06
C LYS A 294 -2.84 8.92 -6.83
N ALA A 295 -3.23 8.62 -5.59
CA ALA A 295 -4.63 8.33 -5.26
C ALA A 295 -5.53 9.55 -5.52
N SER A 296 -5.02 10.77 -5.29
CA SER A 296 -5.73 12.01 -5.58
C SER A 296 -5.92 12.21 -7.09
N PHE A 297 -4.89 11.95 -7.90
CA PHE A 297 -4.96 12.00 -9.36
C PHE A 297 -5.90 10.95 -9.94
N ASP A 298 -5.80 9.71 -9.47
CA ASP A 298 -6.73 8.63 -9.81
C ASP A 298 -8.17 9.02 -9.46
N GLY A 299 -8.38 9.62 -8.29
CA GLY A 299 -9.67 10.11 -7.85
C GLY A 299 -10.23 11.25 -8.69
N PHE A 300 -9.39 12.19 -9.10
CA PHE A 300 -9.79 13.28 -9.99
C PHE A 300 -10.18 12.73 -11.37
N LEU A 301 -9.43 11.75 -11.92
CA LEU A 301 -9.81 11.04 -13.14
C LEU A 301 -11.16 10.31 -12.99
N LEU A 302 -11.36 9.62 -11.87
CA LEU A 302 -12.62 8.93 -11.60
C LEU A 302 -13.79 9.92 -11.49
N ILE A 303 -13.61 11.09 -10.90
CA ILE A 303 -14.62 12.14 -10.84
C ILE A 303 -15.01 12.60 -12.27
N LEU A 304 -14.03 12.81 -13.13
CA LEU A 304 -14.23 13.29 -14.50
C LEU A 304 -14.85 12.23 -15.44
N LEU A 305 -14.44 10.96 -15.32
CA LEU A 305 -14.77 9.90 -16.27
C LEU A 305 -15.73 8.83 -15.72
N ALA A 306 -15.95 8.83 -14.41
CA ALA A 306 -16.72 7.80 -13.72
C ALA A 306 -17.49 8.35 -12.49
N GLY A 307 -17.72 9.66 -12.39
CA GLY A 307 -18.29 10.28 -11.20
C GLY A 307 -19.81 10.16 -11.05
N GLY A 308 -20.49 9.54 -12.02
CA GLY A 308 -21.94 9.30 -11.96
C GLY A 308 -22.81 10.49 -12.39
N PRO A 309 -24.14 10.28 -12.53
CA PRO A 309 -25.04 11.16 -13.28
C PRO A 309 -25.29 12.54 -12.65
N SER A 310 -24.75 12.81 -11.47
CA SER A 310 -24.85 14.10 -10.77
C SER A 310 -23.88 15.15 -11.31
N ARG A 311 -22.96 14.76 -12.21
CA ARG A 311 -21.95 15.61 -12.83
C ARG A 311 -22.23 15.80 -14.31
N ALA A 312 -22.04 17.01 -14.80
CA ALA A 312 -22.17 17.33 -16.21
C ALA A 312 -21.26 18.52 -16.55
N PHE A 313 -20.47 18.38 -17.61
CA PHE A 313 -19.43 19.33 -17.99
C PHE A 313 -19.77 20.00 -19.33
N SER A 314 -19.68 21.31 -19.40
CA SER A 314 -19.72 22.09 -20.64
C SER A 314 -18.31 22.44 -21.11
N LEU A 315 -18.17 23.04 -22.28
CA LEU A 315 -16.86 23.51 -22.77
C LEU A 315 -16.31 24.66 -21.91
N ALA A 316 -17.19 25.51 -21.36
CA ALA A 316 -16.78 26.62 -20.50
C ALA A 316 -16.18 26.15 -19.16
N ASP A 317 -16.54 24.94 -18.72
CA ASP A 317 -16.05 24.35 -17.48
C ASP A 317 -14.61 23.81 -17.62
N ALA A 318 -14.09 23.64 -18.83
CA ALA A 318 -12.79 23.04 -19.07
C ALA A 318 -11.64 23.87 -18.45
N ALA A 319 -11.71 25.21 -18.54
CA ALA A 319 -10.73 26.10 -17.92
C ALA A 319 -10.73 26.01 -16.38
N ILE A 320 -11.91 25.77 -15.78
CA ILE A 320 -12.04 25.57 -14.33
C ILE A 320 -11.39 24.24 -13.92
N ILE A 321 -11.59 23.18 -14.71
CA ILE A 321 -11.00 21.87 -14.45
C ILE A 321 -9.46 21.93 -14.54
N ASP A 322 -8.93 22.68 -15.51
CA ASP A 322 -7.48 22.89 -15.64
C ASP A 322 -6.90 23.61 -14.42
N GLU A 323 -7.58 24.65 -13.94
CA GLU A 323 -7.21 25.40 -12.75
C GLU A 323 -7.25 24.51 -11.48
N ASP A 324 -8.30 23.71 -11.32
CA ASP A 324 -8.43 22.78 -10.19
C ASP A 324 -7.35 21.68 -10.21
N LEU A 325 -6.98 21.17 -11.38
CA LEU A 325 -5.84 20.26 -11.49
C LEU A 325 -4.53 20.95 -11.09
N LYS A 326 -4.34 22.20 -11.50
CA LYS A 326 -3.17 22.97 -11.12
C LYS A 326 -3.10 23.16 -9.61
N PHE A 327 -4.18 23.55 -8.94
CA PHE A 327 -4.21 23.67 -7.48
C PHE A 327 -3.88 22.34 -6.78
N LEU A 328 -4.39 21.22 -7.31
CA LEU A 328 -4.07 19.89 -6.78
C LEU A 328 -2.58 19.56 -6.95
N MET A 329 -1.97 19.88 -8.09
CA MET A 329 -0.53 19.69 -8.31
C MET A 329 0.31 20.60 -7.41
N ASP A 330 -0.08 21.87 -7.30
CA ASP A 330 0.62 22.89 -6.51
C ASP A 330 0.64 22.51 -5.01
N LEU A 331 -0.42 21.89 -4.48
CA LEU A 331 -0.44 21.35 -3.12
C LEU A 331 0.70 20.36 -2.85
N PHE A 332 0.98 19.45 -3.79
CA PHE A 332 2.05 18.47 -3.62
C PHE A 332 3.44 19.03 -3.94
N TRP A 333 3.52 20.08 -4.75
CA TRP A 333 4.76 20.80 -5.00
C TRP A 333 5.17 21.67 -3.80
N SER A 334 4.19 22.30 -3.14
CA SER A 334 4.34 23.08 -1.90
C SER A 334 5.47 24.11 -1.98
N ASP A 335 5.44 24.97 -3.01
CA ASP A 335 6.44 26.02 -3.26
C ASP A 335 7.91 25.55 -3.31
N GLY A 336 8.13 24.25 -3.61
CA GLY A 336 9.45 23.62 -3.67
C GLY A 336 9.85 22.82 -2.43
N ASP A 337 9.08 22.91 -1.34
CA ASP A 337 9.31 22.15 -0.11
C ASP A 337 8.66 20.75 -0.12
N GLY A 338 7.86 20.46 -1.15
CA GLY A 338 7.12 19.20 -1.32
C GLY A 338 7.82 18.15 -2.19
N LEU A 339 7.05 17.55 -3.11
CA LEU A 339 7.53 16.54 -4.04
C LEU A 339 8.26 17.18 -5.25
N PRO A 340 9.27 16.51 -5.82
CA PRO A 340 9.96 17.00 -7.03
C PRO A 340 9.00 17.15 -8.21
N THR A 341 9.11 18.25 -8.96
CA THR A 341 8.24 18.55 -10.11
C THR A 341 8.24 17.44 -11.16
N ASP A 342 9.39 16.85 -11.47
CA ASP A 342 9.51 15.72 -12.42
C ASP A 342 8.64 14.52 -12.00
N LEU A 343 8.51 14.28 -10.70
CA LEU A 343 7.69 13.20 -10.15
C LEU A 343 6.20 13.51 -10.30
N ILE A 344 5.81 14.75 -10.02
CA ILE A 344 4.43 15.24 -10.18
C ILE A 344 4.02 15.19 -11.66
N ASP A 345 4.89 15.66 -12.55
CA ASP A 345 4.67 15.64 -14.01
C ASP A 345 4.54 14.21 -14.55
N LYS A 346 5.39 13.29 -14.07
CA LYS A 346 5.32 11.89 -14.45
C LYS A 346 3.97 11.26 -14.09
N PHE A 347 3.44 11.52 -12.89
CA PHE A 347 2.18 10.91 -12.45
C PHE A 347 0.93 11.68 -12.91
N SER A 348 1.05 12.95 -13.25
CA SER A 348 -0.05 13.75 -13.83
C SER A 348 -0.16 13.61 -15.35
N ALA A 349 0.78 12.93 -16.03
CA ALA A 349 0.80 12.80 -17.49
C ALA A 349 -0.53 12.31 -18.09
N THR A 350 -1.17 11.30 -17.49
CA THR A 350 -2.48 10.79 -17.95
C THR A 350 -3.58 11.85 -17.82
N LEU A 351 -3.62 12.58 -16.70
CA LEU A 351 -4.55 13.68 -16.50
C LEU A 351 -4.36 14.78 -17.54
N LYS A 352 -3.12 15.27 -17.68
CA LYS A 352 -2.74 16.29 -18.67
C LYS A 352 -3.07 15.85 -20.10
N GLY A 353 -2.97 14.56 -20.41
CA GLY A 353 -3.37 14.01 -21.71
C GLY A 353 -4.88 14.00 -21.95
N ILE A 354 -5.70 13.80 -20.90
CA ILE A 354 -7.16 13.67 -20.99
C ILE A 354 -7.87 15.03 -20.95
N LEU A 355 -7.36 16.00 -20.19
CA LEU A 355 -7.93 17.35 -20.06
C LEU A 355 -8.23 18.03 -21.41
N PRO A 356 -7.39 17.94 -22.45
CA PRO A 356 -7.71 18.46 -23.78
C PRO A 356 -9.04 17.97 -24.35
N LEU A 357 -9.46 16.73 -24.04
CA LEU A 357 -10.78 16.23 -24.48
C LEU A 357 -11.94 17.03 -23.90
N PHE A 358 -11.75 17.68 -22.74
CA PHE A 358 -12.77 18.55 -22.15
C PHE A 358 -12.91 19.89 -22.89
N HIS A 359 -11.86 20.34 -23.58
CA HIS A 359 -11.84 21.52 -24.46
C HIS A 359 -12.30 21.23 -25.89
N THR A 360 -12.17 19.99 -26.35
CA THR A 360 -12.55 19.60 -27.72
C THR A 360 -14.06 19.68 -27.94
N ASP A 361 -14.47 20.26 -29.07
CA ASP A 361 -15.85 20.32 -29.49
C ASP A 361 -16.50 18.92 -29.59
N THR A 362 -17.76 18.84 -29.18
CA THR A 362 -18.53 17.59 -29.18
C THR A 362 -18.55 16.88 -30.54
N ALA A 363 -18.61 17.63 -31.64
CA ALA A 363 -18.64 17.06 -32.99
C ALA A 363 -17.35 16.31 -33.33
N ILE A 364 -16.20 16.90 -32.97
CA ILE A 364 -14.87 16.31 -33.20
C ILE A 364 -14.70 15.05 -32.34
N LEU A 365 -15.14 15.08 -31.07
CA LEU A 365 -15.09 13.89 -30.20
C LEU A 365 -15.95 12.74 -30.74
N ILE A 366 -17.10 13.04 -31.35
CA ILE A 366 -17.95 12.03 -31.98
C ILE A 366 -17.25 11.43 -33.20
N GLU A 367 -16.68 12.26 -34.08
CA GLU A 367 -15.93 11.82 -35.26
C GLU A 367 -14.73 10.94 -34.87
N GLN A 368 -13.95 11.35 -33.86
CA GLN A 368 -12.85 10.56 -33.32
C GLN A 368 -13.31 9.20 -32.79
N LEU A 369 -14.42 9.17 -32.04
CA LEU A 369 -14.99 7.93 -31.51
C LEU A 369 -15.48 7.01 -32.65
N GLU A 370 -16.15 7.57 -33.65
CA GLU A 370 -16.66 6.79 -34.80
C GLU A 370 -15.51 6.21 -35.62
N HIS A 371 -14.50 7.01 -35.99
CA HIS A 371 -13.32 6.52 -36.71
C HIS A 371 -12.57 5.43 -35.94
N ALA A 372 -12.27 5.66 -34.66
CA ALA A 372 -11.58 4.66 -33.85
C ALA A 372 -12.43 3.40 -33.63
N THR A 373 -13.76 3.48 -33.73
CA THR A 373 -14.64 2.31 -33.66
C THR A 373 -14.63 1.53 -34.98
N GLU A 374 -14.60 2.22 -36.12
CA GLU A 374 -14.51 1.62 -37.46
C GLU A 374 -13.18 0.89 -37.65
N ASP A 375 -12.07 1.47 -37.18
CA ASP A 375 -10.74 0.86 -37.25
C ASP A 375 -10.64 -0.43 -36.41
N ASN A 376 -11.33 -0.49 -35.27
CA ASN A 376 -11.25 -1.64 -34.34
C ASN A 376 -12.27 -2.75 -34.62
N LEU A 377 -13.46 -2.43 -35.13
CA LEU A 377 -14.56 -3.39 -35.32
C LEU A 377 -14.84 -3.72 -36.79
N GLY A 378 -14.12 -3.09 -37.72
CA GLY A 378 -14.41 -3.12 -39.16
C GLY A 378 -15.72 -2.41 -39.49
N THR A 379 -16.00 -2.23 -40.79
CA THR A 379 -17.19 -1.56 -41.32
C THR A 379 -18.46 -2.41 -41.08
N SER A 380 -18.87 -2.57 -39.82
CA SER A 380 -20.10 -3.29 -39.48
C SER A 380 -21.28 -2.32 -39.51
N ALA A 381 -22.18 -2.50 -40.48
CA ALA A 381 -23.43 -1.75 -40.66
C ALA A 381 -24.49 -2.03 -39.55
N LYS A 382 -24.07 -2.19 -38.29
CA LYS A 382 -24.99 -2.32 -37.16
C LYS A 382 -25.47 -0.93 -36.77
N SER A 383 -26.78 -0.76 -36.70
CA SER A 383 -27.41 0.49 -36.23
C SER A 383 -27.05 0.85 -34.78
N ARG A 384 -26.49 -0.11 -34.02
CA ARG A 384 -26.05 0.03 -32.63
C ARG A 384 -24.62 -0.48 -32.47
N LEU A 385 -23.78 0.32 -31.83
CA LEU A 385 -22.39 -0.01 -31.55
C LEU A 385 -22.28 -0.68 -30.16
N PRO A 386 -21.42 -1.71 -30.00
CA PRO A 386 -21.15 -2.27 -28.68
C PRO A 386 -20.46 -1.22 -27.79
N LEU A 387 -20.68 -1.31 -26.48
CA LEU A 387 -19.95 -0.46 -25.54
C LEU A 387 -18.47 -0.84 -25.56
N PRO A 388 -17.55 0.15 -25.61
CA PRO A 388 -16.13 -0.14 -25.53
C PRO A 388 -15.80 -0.78 -24.17
N PRO A 389 -14.94 -1.80 -24.12
CA PRO A 389 -14.49 -2.37 -22.86
C PRO A 389 -13.77 -1.29 -22.04
N THR A 390 -14.00 -1.25 -20.72
CA THR A 390 -13.24 -0.37 -19.84
C THR A 390 -11.98 -1.12 -19.42
N SER A 391 -10.81 -0.71 -19.94
CA SER A 391 -9.53 -1.35 -19.62
C SER A 391 -9.04 -1.06 -18.20
N GLY A 392 -9.64 -0.06 -17.54
CA GLY A 392 -9.19 0.45 -16.23
C GLY A 392 -7.99 1.40 -16.32
N ASN A 393 -7.39 1.54 -17.51
CA ASN A 393 -6.30 2.46 -17.80
C ASN A 393 -6.79 3.54 -18.76
N TRP A 394 -6.89 4.77 -18.28
CA TRP A 394 -7.38 5.89 -19.07
C TRP A 394 -6.32 6.38 -20.05
N SER A 395 -6.71 6.65 -21.28
CA SER A 395 -5.85 7.31 -22.26
C SER A 395 -6.68 8.22 -23.18
N PRO A 396 -6.10 9.31 -23.71
CA PRO A 396 -6.87 10.24 -24.54
C PRO A 396 -7.35 9.65 -25.87
N THR A 397 -6.72 8.58 -26.34
CA THR A 397 -7.07 7.87 -27.58
C THR A 397 -7.96 6.65 -27.35
N GLU A 398 -8.19 6.25 -26.10
CA GLU A 398 -9.01 5.10 -25.76
C GLU A 398 -10.51 5.41 -25.99
N LEU A 399 -11.19 4.53 -26.72
CA LEU A 399 -12.63 4.62 -26.99
C LEU A 399 -13.47 4.80 -25.71
N SER A 400 -13.13 4.07 -24.63
CA SER A 400 -13.85 4.17 -23.35
C SER A 400 -13.71 5.55 -22.71
N THR A 401 -12.53 6.15 -22.81
CA THR A 401 -12.27 7.49 -22.28
C THR A 401 -13.07 8.56 -23.04
N ILE A 402 -13.00 8.56 -24.37
CA ILE A 402 -13.77 9.50 -25.21
C ILE A 402 -15.29 9.32 -24.99
N MET A 403 -15.75 8.06 -24.94
CA MET A 403 -17.14 7.72 -24.63
C MET A 403 -17.59 8.32 -23.30
N ARG A 404 -16.78 8.19 -22.25
CA ARG A 404 -17.07 8.74 -20.92
C ARG A 404 -17.12 10.25 -20.94
N VAL A 405 -16.19 10.93 -21.60
CA VAL A 405 -16.24 12.39 -21.78
C VAL A 405 -17.55 12.81 -22.44
N LEU A 406 -18.00 12.11 -23.50
CA LEU A 406 -19.29 12.36 -24.14
C LEU A 406 -20.49 12.08 -23.21
N CYS A 407 -20.41 11.06 -22.36
CA CYS A 407 -21.46 10.71 -21.40
C CYS A 407 -21.74 11.84 -20.39
N TYR A 408 -20.67 12.48 -19.89
CA TYR A 408 -20.75 13.61 -18.97
C TYR A 408 -20.83 14.97 -19.68
N ARG A 409 -20.82 15.02 -21.01
CA ARG A 409 -20.93 16.27 -21.77
C ARG A 409 -22.35 16.84 -21.69
N ASN A 410 -22.49 18.05 -21.14
CA ASN A 410 -23.74 18.79 -21.09
C ASN A 410 -24.09 19.44 -22.46
N ASP A 411 -24.18 18.62 -23.50
CA ASP A 411 -24.50 19.05 -24.86
C ASP A 411 -25.63 18.21 -25.47
N LYS A 412 -26.55 18.89 -26.17
CA LYS A 412 -27.64 18.26 -26.92
C LYS A 412 -27.10 17.35 -28.02
N ILE A 413 -25.97 17.68 -28.64
CA ILE A 413 -25.35 16.87 -29.70
C ILE A 413 -24.90 15.52 -29.12
N ALA A 414 -24.08 15.55 -28.06
CA ALA A 414 -23.62 14.35 -27.35
C ALA A 414 -24.79 13.48 -26.88
N THR A 415 -25.78 14.12 -26.22
CA THR A 415 -26.95 13.42 -25.68
C THR A 415 -27.80 12.74 -26.76
N LYS A 416 -27.93 13.35 -27.95
CA LYS A 416 -28.64 12.75 -29.09
C LYS A 416 -27.86 11.59 -29.69
N PHE A 417 -26.54 11.77 -29.87
CA PHE A 417 -25.64 10.74 -30.39
C PHE A 417 -25.67 9.47 -29.51
N LEU A 418 -25.42 9.62 -28.20
CA LEU A 418 -25.42 8.50 -27.25
C LEU A 418 -26.76 7.77 -27.17
N LYS A 419 -27.88 8.50 -27.29
CA LYS A 419 -29.20 7.89 -27.37
C LYS A 419 -29.36 7.05 -28.65
N LYS A 420 -28.94 7.58 -29.80
CA LYS A 420 -29.15 6.95 -31.11
C LYS A 420 -28.24 5.74 -31.33
N LYS A 421 -26.95 5.86 -31.00
CA LYS A 421 -25.92 4.86 -31.33
C LYS A 421 -25.71 3.80 -30.25
N TYR A 422 -25.94 4.15 -28.97
CA TYR A 422 -25.66 3.26 -27.82
C TYR A 422 -26.88 3.01 -26.91
N ASN A 423 -28.01 3.68 -27.15
CA ASN A 423 -29.23 3.57 -26.34
C ASN A 423 -29.02 3.84 -24.83
N LEU A 424 -28.08 4.73 -24.49
CA LEU A 424 -27.80 5.03 -23.08
C LEU A 424 -28.98 5.75 -22.40
N PRO A 425 -29.33 5.39 -21.16
CA PRO A 425 -30.40 6.04 -20.41
C PRO A 425 -29.94 7.38 -19.82
N LYS A 426 -30.90 8.25 -19.48
CA LYS A 426 -30.63 9.54 -18.79
C LYS A 426 -30.52 9.42 -17.27
N LYS A 427 -31.01 8.32 -16.72
CA LYS A 427 -31.06 7.99 -15.30
C LYS A 427 -30.82 6.49 -15.17
N LEU A 428 -30.19 6.08 -14.08
CA LEU A 428 -30.09 4.68 -13.69
C LEU A 428 -31.44 4.19 -13.16
#